data_AF-A0A3A9ZA75-F1
#
_entry.id   AF-A0A3A9ZA75-F1
#
_cell.length_a   1.000
_cell.length_b   1.000
_cell.length_c   1.000
_cell.angle_alpha   90.00
_cell.angle_beta   90.00
_cell.angle_gamma   90.00
#
_symmetry.space_group_name_H-M   'P 1'
#
loop_
_entity.id
_entity.type
_entity.pdbx_description
1 polymer ?
#
loop_
_entity_poly.entity_id
_entity_poly.type
_entity_poly.pdbx_seq_one_letter_code
_entity_poly.pdbx_strand_id
1 'polypeptide(L)'
;MVEDADADRLAASLAGRLDAVTFTDLTTDQVTARLIDAVADWAGEQGWRVYRRAPSVLPLPPPMSARQSVLDVACARPDGPPVVVEVDHGTRRRTWEKLLAEADAGRVTLWVRWGAGRFTAPPPPIRMVSCAVHRRPDPTGVLHSRRPRADRLPPVHSAVPQGSVDAVELPLPPTVSPGAEG
;
A
#
# COMPACT_ATOMS: atom_id res chain seq x y z
N MET A 1 -11.11 10.76 -16.86
CA MET A 1 -10.63 11.78 -15.90
C MET A 1 -11.41 11.78 -14.57
N VAL A 2 -12.74 11.65 -14.57
CA VAL A 2 -13.52 11.64 -13.30
C VAL A 2 -13.36 10.33 -12.50
N GLU A 3 -13.24 9.19 -13.19
CA GLU A 3 -13.07 7.86 -12.57
C GLU A 3 -11.70 7.71 -11.87
N ASP A 4 -10.64 8.26 -12.46
CA ASP A 4 -9.31 8.28 -11.84
C ASP A 4 -9.30 9.08 -10.53
N ALA A 5 -9.98 10.23 -10.50
CA ALA A 5 -10.08 11.07 -9.31
C ALA A 5 -10.88 10.40 -8.18
N ASP A 6 -11.92 9.62 -8.52
CA ASP A 6 -12.63 8.80 -7.53
C ASP A 6 -11.74 7.67 -6.98
N ALA A 7 -11.04 6.94 -7.86
CA ALA A 7 -10.11 5.89 -7.43
C ALA A 7 -9.00 6.43 -6.52
N ASP A 8 -8.46 7.61 -6.82
CA ASP A 8 -7.46 8.29 -5.98
C ASP A 8 -8.04 8.70 -4.63
N ARG A 9 -9.26 9.25 -4.60
CA ARG A 9 -9.97 9.58 -3.36
C ARG A 9 -10.22 8.35 -2.49
N LEU A 10 -10.64 7.25 -3.10
CA LEU A 10 -10.86 5.98 -2.41
C LEU A 10 -9.56 5.42 -1.83
N ALA A 11 -8.48 5.44 -2.63
CA ALA A 11 -7.15 5.03 -2.17
C ALA A 11 -6.67 5.90 -0.99
N ALA A 12 -6.86 7.22 -1.05
CA ALA A 12 -6.51 8.13 0.03
C ALA A 12 -7.36 7.90 1.29
N SER A 13 -8.67 7.66 1.16
CA SER A 13 -9.55 7.34 2.28
C SER A 13 -9.12 6.02 2.96
N LEU A 14 -8.85 4.98 2.17
CA LEU A 14 -8.37 3.71 2.68
C LEU A 14 -6.98 3.85 3.34
N ALA A 15 -6.08 4.67 2.78
CA ALA A 15 -4.80 4.98 3.40
C ALA A 15 -4.99 5.57 4.81
N GLY A 16 -5.91 6.53 4.95
CA GLY A 16 -6.27 7.11 6.25
C GLY A 16 -6.76 6.08 7.26
N ARG A 17 -7.61 5.12 6.84
CA ARG A 17 -8.02 4.00 7.70
C ARG A 17 -6.82 3.16 8.12
N LEU A 18 -5.97 2.75 7.17
CA LEU A 18 -4.84 1.87 7.45
C LEU A 18 -3.78 2.55 8.33
N ASP A 19 -3.68 3.87 8.30
CA ASP A 19 -2.80 4.64 9.18
C ASP A 19 -3.19 4.57 10.66
N ALA A 20 -4.47 4.34 10.96
CA ALA A 20 -4.97 4.12 12.32
C ALA A 20 -4.80 2.67 12.80
N VAL A 21 -4.42 1.72 11.93
CA VAL A 21 -4.27 0.31 12.30
C VAL A 21 -2.97 0.11 13.09
N THR A 22 -3.12 -0.46 14.28
CA THR A 22 -2.01 -0.80 15.18
C THR A 22 -2.00 -2.27 15.51
N PHE A 23 -0.80 -2.83 15.63
CA PHE A 23 -0.60 -4.19 16.13
C PHE A 23 0.86 -4.37 16.54
N THR A 24 1.10 -5.32 17.42
CA THR A 24 2.44 -5.70 17.86
C THR A 24 2.61 -7.19 17.65
N ASP A 25 3.74 -7.55 17.07
CA ASP A 25 4.25 -8.91 17.00
C ASP A 25 3.33 -9.93 16.34
N LEU A 26 2.73 -9.53 15.22
CA LEU A 26 1.94 -10.40 14.40
C LEU A 26 2.80 -11.11 13.34
N THR A 27 2.48 -12.37 13.06
CA THR A 27 3.03 -13.09 11.92
C THR A 27 2.51 -12.51 10.60
N THR A 28 3.12 -12.90 9.47
CA THR A 28 2.71 -12.43 8.15
C THR A 28 1.23 -12.68 7.85
N ASP A 29 0.72 -13.86 8.20
CA ASP A 29 -0.68 -14.23 7.96
C ASP A 29 -1.62 -13.44 8.86
N GLN A 30 -1.23 -13.24 10.12
CA GLN A 30 -2.00 -12.43 11.07
C GLN A 30 -2.09 -10.96 10.64
N VAL A 31 -1.00 -10.37 10.13
CA VAL A 31 -1.04 -9.00 9.58
C VAL A 31 -1.96 -8.93 8.37
N THR A 32 -1.84 -9.88 7.44
CA THR A 32 -2.67 -9.91 6.23
C THR A 32 -4.16 -10.00 6.61
N ALA A 33 -4.52 -10.93 7.50
CA ALA A 33 -5.88 -11.07 8.00
C ALA A 33 -6.37 -9.78 8.68
N ARG A 34 -5.56 -9.17 9.55
CA ARG A 34 -5.89 -7.93 10.26
C ARG A 34 -6.15 -6.76 9.30
N LEU A 35 -5.38 -6.66 8.21
CA LEU A 35 -5.55 -5.63 7.19
C LEU A 35 -6.78 -5.90 6.31
N ILE A 36 -7.07 -7.16 5.98
CA ILE A 36 -8.33 -7.55 5.31
C ILE A 36 -9.53 -7.15 6.17
N ASP A 37 -9.48 -7.39 7.49
CA ASP A 37 -10.51 -6.94 8.41
C ASP A 37 -10.67 -5.42 8.37
N ALA A 38 -9.57 -4.67 8.47
CA ALA A 38 -9.62 -3.21 8.44
C ALA A 38 -10.18 -2.63 7.13
N VAL A 39 -9.91 -3.27 5.98
CA VAL A 39 -10.48 -2.91 4.68
C VAL A 39 -11.98 -3.21 4.65
N ALA A 40 -12.40 -4.38 5.15
CA ALA A 40 -13.80 -4.76 5.22
C ALA A 40 -14.60 -3.81 6.12
N ASP A 41 -14.04 -3.43 7.28
CA ASP A 41 -14.67 -2.47 8.19
C ASP A 41 -14.78 -1.09 7.54
N TRP A 42 -13.73 -0.61 6.87
CA TRP A 42 -13.76 0.66 6.14
C TRP A 42 -14.88 0.68 5.10
N ALA A 43 -15.03 -0.37 4.30
CA ALA A 43 -16.10 -0.44 3.32
C ALA A 43 -17.49 -0.52 3.98
N GLY A 44 -17.61 -1.26 5.10
CA GLY A 44 -18.85 -1.36 5.87
C GLY A 44 -19.28 -0.03 6.48
N GLU A 45 -18.34 0.76 7.01
CA GLU A 45 -18.56 2.12 7.53
C GLU A 45 -19.08 3.10 6.45
N GLN A 46 -18.73 2.86 5.18
CA GLN A 46 -19.26 3.61 4.03
C GLN A 46 -20.66 3.13 3.58
N GLY A 47 -21.25 2.14 4.26
CA GLY A 47 -22.54 1.54 3.91
C GLY A 47 -22.49 0.59 2.72
N TRP A 48 -21.31 0.10 2.33
CA TRP A 48 -21.17 -0.79 1.18
C TRP A 48 -21.42 -2.25 1.56
N ARG A 49 -21.85 -3.05 0.59
CA ARG A 49 -21.96 -4.49 0.78
C ARG A 49 -20.61 -5.16 0.55
N VAL A 50 -20.08 -5.79 1.59
CA VAL A 50 -18.74 -6.38 1.61
C VAL A 50 -18.80 -7.89 1.37
N TYR A 51 -17.93 -8.37 0.49
CA TYR A 51 -17.71 -9.79 0.21
C TYR A 51 -16.24 -10.11 0.42
N ARG A 52 -15.95 -10.97 1.40
CA ARG A 52 -14.60 -11.52 1.58
C ARG A 52 -14.42 -12.73 0.69
N ARG A 53 -13.20 -12.94 0.20
CA ARG A 53 -12.88 -14.09 -0.66
C ARG A 53 -13.82 -14.20 -1.86
N ALA A 54 -14.09 -13.07 -2.51
CA ALA A 54 -14.98 -13.01 -3.66
C ALA A 54 -14.32 -13.67 -4.89
N PRO A 55 -15.05 -14.38 -5.75
CA PRO A 55 -14.47 -14.90 -6.98
C PRO A 55 -14.01 -13.76 -7.90
N SER A 56 -12.81 -13.90 -8.44
CA SER A 56 -12.25 -12.99 -9.44
C SER A 56 -12.73 -13.36 -10.84
N VAL A 57 -12.86 -12.37 -11.71
CA VAL A 57 -13.09 -12.56 -13.15
C VAL A 57 -11.91 -13.25 -13.84
N LEU A 58 -10.71 -13.23 -13.24
CA LEU A 58 -9.55 -13.94 -13.77
C LEU A 58 -9.61 -15.45 -13.41
N PRO A 59 -9.73 -16.37 -14.39
CA PRO A 59 -9.69 -17.80 -14.14
C PRO A 59 -8.30 -18.23 -13.63
N LEU A 60 -8.23 -19.35 -12.93
CA LEU A 60 -6.95 -19.98 -12.58
C LEU A 60 -6.25 -20.50 -13.85
N PRO A 61 -4.90 -20.59 -13.83
CA PRO A 61 -4.18 -21.16 -14.96
C PRO A 61 -4.49 -22.67 -15.12
N PRO A 62 -4.25 -23.26 -16.30
CA PRO A 62 -4.32 -24.70 -16.49
C PRO A 62 -3.49 -25.47 -15.46
N PRO A 63 -3.93 -26.67 -15.04
CA PRO A 63 -5.15 -27.40 -15.44
C PRO A 63 -6.41 -26.96 -14.69
N MET A 64 -6.33 -25.95 -13.82
CA MET A 64 -7.43 -25.53 -12.93
C MET A 64 -8.33 -24.45 -13.57
N SER A 65 -8.33 -24.30 -14.90
CA SER A 65 -9.02 -23.22 -15.62
C SER A 65 -10.54 -23.17 -15.43
N ALA A 66 -11.16 -24.26 -14.98
CA ALA A 66 -12.57 -24.29 -14.60
C ALA A 66 -12.87 -23.60 -13.26
N ARG A 67 -11.85 -23.13 -12.53
CA ARG A 67 -11.98 -22.46 -11.22
C ARG A 67 -11.55 -20.99 -11.34
N GLN A 68 -12.20 -20.13 -10.56
CA GLN A 68 -11.84 -18.73 -10.47
C GLN A 68 -10.73 -18.49 -9.46
N SER A 69 -9.90 -17.49 -9.72
CA SER A 69 -9.03 -16.92 -8.67
C SER A 69 -9.93 -16.26 -7.61
N VAL A 70 -9.38 -15.96 -6.44
CA VAL A 70 -10.14 -15.34 -5.34
C VAL A 70 -9.54 -13.97 -5.03
N LEU A 71 -10.42 -12.98 -4.83
CA LEU A 71 -10.11 -11.66 -4.33
C LEU A 71 -10.20 -11.60 -2.81
N ASP A 72 -9.33 -10.86 -2.14
CA ASP A 72 -9.40 -10.74 -0.68
C ASP A 72 -10.70 -10.05 -0.24
N VAL A 73 -11.01 -8.90 -0.84
CA VAL A 73 -12.24 -8.13 -0.59
C VAL A 73 -12.82 -7.59 -1.89
N ALA A 74 -14.13 -7.71 -2.05
CA ALA A 74 -14.91 -6.99 -3.04
C ALA A 74 -16.07 -6.27 -2.36
N CYS A 75 -16.37 -5.06 -2.82
CA CYS A 75 -17.40 -4.20 -2.26
C CYS A 75 -18.34 -3.70 -3.35
N ALA A 76 -19.64 -3.88 -3.17
CA ALA A 76 -20.65 -3.26 -3.99
C ALA A 76 -21.15 -1.98 -3.30
N ARG A 77 -21.17 -0.86 -4.03
CA ARG A 77 -21.67 0.43 -3.55
C ARG A 77 -22.93 0.83 -4.34
N PRO A 78 -23.87 1.55 -3.72
CA PRO A 78 -25.10 1.98 -4.40
C PRO A 78 -24.83 2.97 -5.53
N ASP A 79 -23.84 3.86 -5.37
CA ASP A 79 -23.67 5.03 -6.25
C ASP A 79 -22.35 5.00 -7.06
N GLY A 80 -21.94 3.82 -7.56
CA GLY A 80 -20.79 3.74 -8.46
C GLY A 80 -20.27 2.33 -8.72
N PRO A 81 -19.19 2.19 -9.51
CA PRO A 81 -18.61 0.89 -9.83
C PRO A 81 -18.16 0.14 -8.57
N PRO A 82 -18.24 -1.21 -8.55
CA PRO A 82 -17.69 -2.01 -7.46
C PRO A 82 -16.22 -1.73 -7.21
N VAL A 83 -15.79 -1.88 -5.95
CA VAL A 83 -14.38 -1.75 -5.54
C VAL A 83 -13.86 -3.14 -5.23
N VAL A 84 -12.67 -3.47 -5.71
CA VAL A 84 -11.95 -4.71 -5.36
C VAL A 84 -10.62 -4.37 -4.73
N VAL A 85 -10.24 -5.14 -3.70
CA VAL A 85 -9.03 -4.90 -2.93
C VAL A 85 -8.26 -6.21 -2.73
N GLU A 86 -6.97 -6.16 -3.03
CA GLU A 86 -5.99 -7.20 -2.71
C GLU A 86 -5.04 -6.70 -1.62
N VAL A 87 -4.65 -7.58 -0.69
CA VAL A 87 -3.77 -7.26 0.42
C VAL A 87 -2.55 -8.17 0.38
N ASP A 88 -1.40 -7.60 0.00
CA ASP A 88 -0.18 -8.39 -0.20
C ASP A 88 1.01 -7.85 0.61
N HIS A 89 1.80 -8.80 1.17
CA HIS A 89 3.14 -8.54 1.72
C HIS A 89 4.23 -8.46 0.63
N GLY A 90 4.04 -9.14 -0.51
CA GLY A 90 5.00 -9.22 -1.61
C GLY A 90 4.47 -8.59 -2.90
N THR A 91 5.37 -8.38 -3.86
CA THR A 91 4.96 -8.01 -5.23
C THR A 91 4.79 -9.29 -6.04
N ARG A 92 3.56 -9.63 -6.40
CA ARG A 92 3.24 -10.80 -7.23
C ARG A 92 2.63 -10.33 -8.54
N ARG A 93 3.28 -10.64 -9.67
CA ARG A 93 2.78 -10.32 -11.02
C ARG A 93 1.35 -10.84 -11.23
N ARG A 94 1.04 -12.00 -10.65
CA ARG A 94 -0.31 -12.58 -10.69
C ARG A 94 -1.38 -11.71 -10.02
N THR A 95 -1.05 -10.99 -8.94
CA THR A 95 -1.99 -10.05 -8.32
C THR A 95 -2.32 -8.92 -9.28
N TRP A 96 -1.33 -8.39 -10.00
CA TRP A 96 -1.57 -7.36 -11.01
C TRP A 96 -2.45 -7.87 -12.14
N GLU A 97 -2.20 -9.07 -12.66
CA GLU A 97 -3.07 -9.67 -13.69
C GLU A 97 -4.53 -9.77 -13.22
N LYS A 98 -4.76 -10.18 -11.97
CA LYS A 98 -6.11 -10.21 -11.38
C LYS A 98 -6.73 -8.82 -11.37
N LEU A 99 -6.03 -7.85 -10.78
CA LEU A 99 -6.56 -6.49 -10.62
C LEU A 99 -6.74 -5.77 -11.97
N LEU A 100 -5.88 -6.02 -12.95
CA LEU A 100 -6.07 -5.49 -14.32
C LEU A 100 -7.33 -6.08 -14.96
N ALA A 101 -7.56 -7.40 -14.83
CA ALA A 101 -8.76 -8.03 -15.35
C ALA A 101 -10.05 -7.51 -14.67
N GLU A 102 -10.01 -7.21 -13.36
CA GLU A 102 -11.14 -6.58 -12.68
C GLU A 102 -11.35 -5.13 -13.13
N ALA A 103 -10.27 -4.39 -13.41
CA ALA A 103 -10.36 -3.03 -13.95
C ALA A 103 -10.98 -3.03 -15.34
N ASP A 104 -10.59 -3.97 -16.20
CA ASP A 104 -11.18 -4.17 -17.54
C ASP A 104 -12.67 -4.53 -17.44
N ALA A 105 -13.09 -5.17 -16.35
CA ALA A 105 -14.49 -5.45 -16.02
C ALA A 105 -15.23 -4.24 -15.41
N GLY A 106 -14.62 -3.05 -15.40
CA GLY A 106 -15.22 -1.80 -14.93
C GLY A 106 -15.19 -1.61 -13.40
N ARG A 107 -14.33 -2.33 -12.68
CA ARG A 107 -14.20 -2.18 -11.22
C ARG A 107 -13.07 -1.23 -10.84
N VAL A 108 -13.22 -0.54 -9.71
CA VAL A 108 -12.12 0.23 -9.10
C VAL A 108 -11.20 -0.75 -8.38
N THR A 109 -9.90 -0.73 -8.71
CA THR A 109 -8.94 -1.71 -8.20
C THR A 109 -7.93 -1.06 -7.26
N LEU A 110 -7.98 -1.49 -6.00
CA LEU A 110 -7.05 -1.05 -4.96
C LEU A 110 -6.11 -2.20 -4.60
N TRP A 111 -4.84 -1.90 -4.39
CA TRP A 111 -3.84 -2.87 -3.95
C TRP A 111 -3.18 -2.38 -2.67
N VAL A 112 -3.53 -3.01 -1.54
CA VAL A 112 -2.89 -2.74 -0.26
C VAL A 112 -1.56 -3.47 -0.22
N ARG A 113 -0.47 -2.69 -0.21
CA ARG A 113 0.89 -3.22 -0.09
C ARG A 113 1.45 -2.95 1.28
N TRP A 114 1.71 -4.02 2.02
CA TRP A 114 2.27 -3.92 3.36
C TRP A 114 3.64 -4.58 3.48
N GLY A 115 4.46 -4.11 4.41
CA GLY A 115 5.82 -4.61 4.61
C GLY A 115 6.78 -3.53 5.07
N ALA A 116 8.06 -3.88 5.14
CA ALA A 116 9.14 -2.94 5.43
C ALA A 116 9.80 -2.46 4.13
N GLY A 117 10.18 -1.18 4.08
CA GLY A 117 10.94 -0.61 2.97
C GLY A 117 10.09 0.00 1.85
N ARG A 118 10.65 0.04 0.64
CA ARG A 118 10.04 0.67 -0.54
C ARG A 118 9.10 -0.32 -1.25
N PHE A 119 8.02 0.20 -1.83
CA PHE A 119 7.06 -0.57 -2.60
C PHE A 119 7.16 -0.23 -4.09
N THR A 120 7.11 -1.25 -4.95
CA THR A 120 7.02 -1.09 -6.40
C THR A 120 5.60 -0.71 -6.78
N ALA A 121 5.43 0.40 -7.49
CA ALA A 121 4.13 0.82 -7.99
C ALA A 121 3.58 -0.22 -8.99
N PRO A 122 2.28 -0.56 -8.91
CA PRO A 122 1.62 -1.39 -9.91
C PRO A 122 1.43 -0.59 -11.22
N PRO A 123 1.21 -1.27 -12.35
CA PRO A 123 0.77 -0.60 -13.57
C PRO A 123 -0.62 0.06 -13.36
N PRO A 124 -0.90 1.19 -14.03
CA PRO A 124 -2.25 1.75 -14.05
C PRO A 124 -3.24 0.76 -14.69
N PRO A 125 -4.54 0.81 -14.32
CA PRO A 125 -5.17 1.78 -13.41
C PRO A 125 -5.14 1.39 -11.92
N ILE A 126 -4.40 0.35 -11.52
CA ILE A 126 -4.39 -0.13 -10.14
C ILE A 126 -3.89 0.96 -9.18
N ARG A 127 -4.67 1.28 -8.15
CA ARG A 127 -4.25 2.23 -7.11
C ARG A 127 -3.63 1.52 -5.92
N MET A 128 -2.36 1.81 -5.66
CA MET A 128 -1.65 1.22 -4.53
C MET A 128 -1.87 2.03 -3.24
N VAL A 129 -2.21 1.32 -2.17
CA VAL A 129 -2.29 1.87 -0.81
C VAL A 129 -1.20 1.22 0.04
N SER A 130 -0.20 1.99 0.47
CA SER A 130 0.93 1.46 1.22
C SER A 130 0.67 1.38 2.72
N CYS A 131 1.10 0.29 3.36
CA CYS A 131 0.98 0.03 4.78
C CYS A 131 2.35 -0.38 5.35
N ALA A 132 3.16 0.62 5.76
CA ALA A 132 4.50 0.36 6.28
C ALA A 132 4.45 -0.28 7.68
N VAL A 133 5.23 -1.34 7.88
CA VAL A 133 5.37 -2.03 9.17
C VAL A 133 6.85 -2.17 9.55
N HIS A 134 7.10 -2.35 10.84
CA HIS A 134 8.40 -2.77 11.35
C HIS A 134 8.47 -4.29 11.37
N ARG A 135 9.64 -4.85 11.08
CA ARG A 135 9.90 -6.28 11.17
C ARG A 135 10.98 -6.57 12.21
N ARG A 136 10.86 -7.69 12.91
CA ARG A 136 11.94 -8.23 13.75
C ARG A 136 12.05 -9.75 13.57
N PRO A 137 13.26 -10.32 13.69
CA PRO A 137 13.43 -11.76 13.78
C PRO A 137 12.76 -12.34 15.03
N ASP A 138 12.29 -13.57 14.92
CA ASP A 138 11.75 -14.40 15.99
C ASP A 138 12.21 -15.86 15.77
N PRO A 139 12.38 -16.69 16.82
CA PRO A 139 12.79 -18.09 16.64
C PRO A 139 11.91 -18.88 15.66
N THR A 140 10.63 -18.49 15.50
CA THR A 140 9.66 -19.16 14.62
C THR A 140 9.47 -18.47 13.27
N GLY A 141 10.11 -17.33 13.03
CA GLY A 141 10.00 -16.59 11.77
C GLY A 141 10.25 -15.09 11.90
N VAL A 142 9.40 -14.30 11.25
CA VAL A 142 9.48 -12.84 11.29
C VAL A 142 8.18 -12.30 11.88
N LEU A 143 8.32 -11.44 12.88
CA LEU A 143 7.20 -10.74 13.50
C LEU A 143 7.13 -9.31 13.03
N HIS A 144 5.91 -8.81 12.89
CA HIS A 144 5.62 -7.50 12.34
C HIS A 144 4.85 -6.66 13.34
N SER A 145 5.22 -5.39 13.42
CA SER A 145 4.60 -4.41 14.32
C SER A 145 4.29 -3.12 13.58
N ARG A 146 3.15 -2.51 13.90
CA ARG A 146 2.77 -1.19 13.41
C ARG A 146 2.24 -0.35 14.56
N ARG A 147 2.78 0.86 14.69
CA ARG A 147 2.28 1.90 15.59
C ARG A 147 1.66 3.03 14.76
N PRO A 148 0.73 3.82 15.33
CA PRO A 148 0.19 5.00 14.65
C PRO A 148 1.34 5.89 14.19
N ARG A 149 1.21 6.49 13.01
CA ARG A 149 2.23 7.43 12.52
C ARG A 149 2.38 8.64 13.44
N ALA A 150 1.28 9.07 14.08
CA ALA A 150 1.27 10.17 15.05
C ALA A 150 2.16 9.90 16.28
N ASP A 151 2.36 8.63 16.65
CA ASP A 151 3.16 8.22 17.81
C ASP A 151 4.64 8.00 17.49
N ARG A 152 5.06 8.26 16.24
CA ARG A 152 6.48 8.30 15.90
C ARG A 152 7.06 9.63 16.40
N LEU A 153 7.53 9.63 17.64
CA LEU A 153 8.52 10.61 18.07
C LEU A 153 9.70 10.55 17.09
N PRO A 154 10.26 11.71 16.66
CA PRO A 154 11.50 11.72 15.90
C PRO A 154 12.56 10.91 16.66
N PRO A 155 13.50 10.24 15.95
CA PRO A 155 14.62 9.58 16.62
C PRO A 155 15.23 10.53 17.63
N VAL A 156 15.47 10.05 18.86
CA VAL A 156 16.25 10.80 19.83
C VAL A 156 17.65 10.90 19.25
N HIS A 157 17.96 12.04 18.63
CA HIS A 157 19.33 12.36 18.30
C HIS A 157 20.06 12.45 19.64
N SER A 158 20.97 11.52 19.90
CA SER A 158 21.90 11.65 21.01
C SER A 158 22.63 12.97 20.81
N ALA A 159 22.28 13.98 21.61
CA ALA A 159 23.05 15.20 21.75
C ALA A 159 24.33 14.86 22.52
N VAL A 160 25.20 14.05 21.90
CA VAL A 160 26.61 14.05 22.28
C VAL A 160 27.16 15.31 21.65
N PRO A 161 27.69 16.27 22.42
CA PRO A 161 28.41 17.39 21.84
C PRO A 161 29.60 16.81 21.06
N GLN A 162 29.48 16.75 19.74
CA GLN A 162 30.64 16.55 18.89
C GLN A 162 31.48 17.81 19.08
N GLY A 163 32.64 17.68 19.72
CA GLY A 163 33.62 18.76 19.81
C GLY A 163 33.86 19.37 18.44
N SER A 164 34.05 20.69 18.42
CA SER A 164 34.28 21.53 17.24
C SER A 164 34.88 20.76 16.05
N VAL A 165 34.01 20.36 15.11
CA VAL A 165 34.45 19.91 13.79
C VAL A 165 34.42 21.13 12.89
N ASP A 166 35.60 21.54 12.41
CA ASP A 166 35.70 22.56 11.37
C ASP A 166 34.87 22.10 10.17
N ALA A 167 33.89 22.93 9.80
CA ALA A 167 33.06 22.69 8.64
C ALA A 167 33.97 22.74 7.40
N VAL A 168 34.16 21.59 6.75
CA VAL A 168 34.81 21.53 5.44
C VAL A 168 33.82 22.04 4.40
N GLU A 169 34.11 23.21 3.83
CA GLU A 169 33.37 23.77 2.71
C GLU A 169 33.57 22.88 1.47
N LEU A 170 32.47 22.39 0.91
CA LEU A 170 32.49 21.67 -0.37
C LEU A 170 32.70 22.68 -1.52
N PRO A 171 33.66 22.45 -2.43
CA PRO A 171 33.90 23.37 -3.54
C PRO A 171 32.67 23.46 -4.45
N LEU A 172 32.06 24.63 -4.53
CA LEU A 172 31.04 24.92 -5.52
C LEU A 172 31.72 25.15 -6.88
N PRO A 173 31.18 24.61 -7.99
CA PRO A 173 31.70 24.90 -9.32
C PRO A 173 31.53 26.39 -9.64
N PRO A 174 32.49 27.03 -10.35
CA PRO A 174 32.44 28.46 -10.61
C PRO A 174 31.22 28.81 -11.47
N THR A 175 30.51 29.85 -11.04
CA THR A 175 29.40 30.44 -11.76
C THR A 175 29.93 31.12 -13.02
N VAL A 176 29.68 30.52 -14.19
CA VAL A 176 29.97 31.18 -15.47
C VAL A 176 28.93 32.29 -15.64
N SER A 177 29.35 33.55 -15.46
CA SER A 177 28.54 34.71 -15.80
C SER A 177 28.64 34.96 -17.31
N PRO A 178 27.54 35.28 -18.01
CA PRO A 178 27.59 35.63 -19.42
C PRO A 178 27.99 37.11 -19.56
N GLY A 179 29.21 37.38 -20.02
CA GLY A 179 29.53 38.61 -20.77
C GLY A 179 29.54 38.25 -22.25
N ALA A 180 28.85 38.91 -23.19
CA ALA A 180 28.97 40.33 -23.55
C ALA A 180 30.46 40.67 -23.76
N GLU A 181 31.01 40.99 -24.93
CA GLU A 181 30.54 41.43 -26.26
C GLU A 181 31.64 40.96 -27.27
N GLY A 182 31.50 40.96 -28.60
CA GLY A 182 30.76 41.84 -29.49
C GLY A 182 30.89 41.41 -30.95
#